data_AF-A0A7K0E086-F1
#
_entry.id   AF-A0A7K0E086-F1
#
_cell.length_a   1.000
_cell.length_b   1.000
_cell.length_c   1.000
_cell.angle_alpha   90.00
_cell.angle_beta   90.00
_cell.angle_gamma   90.00
#
_symmetry.space_group_name_H-M   'P 1'
#
loop_
_entity.id
_entity.type
_entity.pdbx_description
1 polymer ?
#
loop_
_entity_poly.entity_id
_entity_poly.type
_entity_poly.pdbx_seq_one_letter_code
_entity_poly.pdbx_strand_id
1 'polypeptide(L)'
;MPPCDDIAAAWLSRTEFADDRTAVGLLSRAISPREYALKRDSLPVTAAADPRTAAAILELLERGQVPTMPAIRTLIVQNEMRGEAERIERLGRRAQRSIDDFGRLLAQLTHEYWVMNDVGPTRRDILHTDPMLELIRERVGDITPNAVKHLWLIERAQRAGWIAYNAEPRSLCAGRRFHSAKYGNRVSLRPVNTIGSLVASFLDRHHTEQGRPPRWSVLAHDLRDDRGRRVFNDTADVRAQQQWLTTAEWLALADDLPVPGPRGRRALTRKPRR
;
A
#
# COMPACT_ATOMS: atom_id res chain seq x y z
N MET A 1 12.07 -26.50 -50.10
CA MET A 1 11.47 -25.83 -48.92
C MET A 1 10.49 -24.79 -49.45
N PRO A 2 9.26 -24.70 -48.92
CA PRO A 2 8.41 -23.56 -49.25
C PRO A 2 9.13 -22.25 -48.86
N PRO A 3 8.99 -21.17 -49.63
CA PRO A 3 9.56 -19.87 -49.27
C PRO A 3 9.10 -19.47 -47.87
N CYS A 4 9.96 -18.82 -47.10
CA CYS A 4 9.69 -18.49 -45.70
C CYS A 4 8.42 -17.64 -45.52
N ASP A 5 8.06 -16.88 -46.56
CA ASP A 5 6.81 -16.13 -46.67
C ASP A 5 5.58 -17.04 -46.70
N ASP A 6 5.63 -18.21 -47.34
CA ASP A 6 4.53 -19.18 -47.35
C ASP A 6 4.36 -19.82 -45.97
N ILE A 7 5.46 -20.07 -45.25
CA ILE A 7 5.42 -20.60 -43.88
C ILE A 7 4.82 -19.55 -42.93
N ALA A 8 5.27 -18.29 -43.04
CA ALA A 8 4.76 -17.19 -42.25
C ALA A 8 3.27 -16.90 -42.55
N ALA A 9 2.88 -16.86 -43.82
CA ALA A 9 1.49 -16.64 -44.24
C ALA A 9 0.58 -17.80 -43.80
N ALA A 10 1.02 -19.05 -43.95
CA ALA A 10 0.27 -20.21 -43.47
C ALA A 10 0.06 -20.14 -41.95
N TRP A 11 1.06 -19.69 -41.20
CA TRP A 11 0.93 -19.53 -39.75
C TRP A 11 -0.05 -18.40 -39.37
N LEU A 12 0.06 -17.23 -40.00
CA LEU A 12 -0.79 -16.07 -39.71
C LEU A 12 -2.23 -16.21 -40.24
N SER A 13 -2.49 -17.14 -41.16
CA SER A 13 -3.82 -17.37 -41.75
C SER A 13 -4.94 -17.65 -40.74
N ARG A 14 -4.59 -18.05 -39.51
CA ARG A 14 -5.54 -18.36 -38.42
C ARG A 14 -5.55 -17.30 -37.31
N THR A 15 -4.96 -16.13 -37.55
CA THR A 15 -4.85 -15.05 -36.57
C THR A 15 -5.46 -13.76 -37.14
N GLU A 16 -5.47 -12.69 -36.35
CA GLU A 16 -5.94 -11.37 -36.79
C GLU A 16 -5.07 -10.74 -37.89
N PHE A 17 -3.88 -11.30 -38.14
CA PHE A 17 -2.94 -10.88 -39.19
C PHE A 17 -3.10 -11.68 -40.49
N ALA A 18 -4.22 -12.39 -40.67
CA ALA A 18 -4.53 -13.02 -41.94
C ALA A 18 -4.47 -11.97 -43.06
N ASP A 19 -3.77 -12.30 -44.15
CA ASP A 19 -3.52 -11.41 -45.31
C ASP A 19 -2.68 -10.14 -45.04
N ASP A 20 -2.14 -9.94 -43.82
CA ASP A 20 -1.22 -8.83 -43.53
C ASP A 20 0.19 -9.12 -44.05
N ARG A 21 0.50 -8.58 -45.23
CA ARG A 21 1.81 -8.70 -45.88
C ARG A 21 2.96 -8.12 -45.05
N THR A 22 2.70 -7.13 -44.21
CA THR A 22 3.71 -6.53 -43.34
C THR A 22 4.06 -7.49 -42.20
N ALA A 23 3.05 -8.06 -41.56
CA ALA A 23 3.23 -9.07 -40.51
C ALA A 23 3.92 -10.34 -41.06
N VAL A 24 3.52 -10.79 -42.26
CA VAL A 24 4.21 -11.89 -42.98
C VAL A 24 5.70 -11.57 -43.16
N GLY A 25 6.03 -10.39 -43.69
CA GLY A 25 7.43 -10.00 -43.90
C GLY A 25 8.25 -9.89 -42.60
N LEU A 26 7.66 -9.41 -41.51
CA LEU A 26 8.31 -9.37 -40.19
C LEU A 26 8.56 -10.76 -39.62
N LEU A 27 7.59 -11.67 -39.76
CA LEU A 27 7.71 -13.05 -39.30
C LEU A 27 8.70 -13.86 -40.16
N SER A 28 8.69 -13.68 -41.49
CA SER A 28 9.67 -14.31 -42.39
C SER A 28 11.11 -13.93 -42.05
N ARG A 29 11.34 -12.65 -41.71
CA ARG A 29 12.66 -12.17 -41.23
C ARG A 29 13.09 -12.82 -39.92
N ALA A 30 12.13 -13.21 -39.07
CA ALA A 30 12.42 -13.95 -37.85
C ALA A 30 12.70 -15.43 -38.12
N ILE A 31 11.92 -16.07 -39.00
CA ILE A 31 12.07 -17.49 -39.36
C ILE A 31 13.38 -17.72 -40.12
N SER A 32 13.73 -16.87 -41.09
CA SER A 32 14.96 -17.02 -41.91
C SER A 32 15.77 -15.73 -42.01
N PRO A 33 16.45 -15.31 -40.93
CA PRO A 33 17.23 -14.06 -40.91
C PRO A 33 18.33 -13.99 -41.97
N ARG A 34 18.90 -15.15 -42.35
CA ARG A 34 20.00 -15.25 -43.34
C ARG A 34 19.58 -14.85 -44.75
N GLU A 35 18.33 -15.11 -45.14
CA GLU A 35 17.76 -14.70 -46.44
C GLU A 35 17.65 -13.17 -46.55
N TYR A 36 17.64 -12.49 -45.40
CA TYR A 36 17.58 -11.03 -45.29
C TYR A 36 18.93 -10.41 -44.88
N ALA A 37 20.04 -11.15 -44.99
CA ALA A 37 21.39 -10.72 -44.58
C ALA A 37 21.50 -10.27 -43.11
N LEU A 38 20.64 -10.78 -42.23
CA LEU A 38 20.66 -10.48 -40.80
C LEU A 38 21.50 -11.52 -40.03
N LYS A 39 22.46 -11.04 -39.21
CA LYS A 39 23.25 -11.89 -38.30
C LYS A 39 22.48 -12.13 -36.99
N ARG A 40 21.45 -12.98 -37.04
CA ARG A 40 20.60 -13.35 -35.88
C ARG A 40 20.21 -14.82 -35.93
N ASP A 41 19.85 -15.36 -34.77
CA ASP A 41 19.30 -16.72 -34.66
C ASP A 41 17.91 -16.79 -35.28
N SER A 42 17.65 -17.87 -36.00
CA SER A 42 16.35 -18.19 -36.60
C SER A 42 15.33 -18.51 -35.50
N LEU A 43 14.10 -18.01 -35.68
CA LEU A 43 12.94 -18.42 -34.90
C LEU A 43 12.50 -19.82 -35.38
N PRO A 44 12.55 -20.85 -34.51
CA PRO A 44 12.07 -22.18 -34.89
C PRO A 44 10.57 -22.12 -35.21
N VAL A 45 10.15 -22.72 -36.32
CA VAL A 45 8.72 -22.79 -36.72
C VAL A 45 7.86 -23.49 -35.65
N THR A 46 8.48 -24.39 -34.86
CA THR A 46 7.84 -25.08 -33.73
C THR A 46 7.62 -24.19 -32.51
N ALA A 47 8.27 -23.02 -32.42
CA ALA A 47 8.13 -22.11 -31.28
C ALA A 47 6.67 -21.64 -31.12
N ALA A 48 5.92 -21.55 -32.21
CA ALA A 48 4.54 -21.15 -32.20
C ALA A 48 3.55 -22.24 -31.73
N ALA A 49 4.03 -23.45 -31.42
CA ALA A 49 3.20 -24.49 -30.80
C ALA A 49 2.93 -24.22 -29.30
N ASP A 50 3.81 -23.45 -28.63
CA ASP A 50 3.56 -22.99 -27.26
C ASP A 50 2.63 -21.77 -27.27
N PRO A 51 1.45 -21.82 -26.61
CA PRO A 51 0.49 -20.73 -26.64
C PRO A 51 1.03 -19.39 -26.13
N ARG A 52 1.94 -19.41 -25.14
CA ARG A 52 2.55 -18.17 -24.59
C ARG A 52 3.50 -17.53 -25.60
N THR A 53 4.31 -18.36 -26.24
CA THR A 53 5.21 -17.94 -27.31
C THR A 53 4.44 -17.44 -28.53
N ALA A 54 3.37 -18.13 -28.93
CA ALA A 54 2.50 -17.69 -30.01
C ALA A 54 1.87 -16.31 -29.73
N ALA A 55 1.31 -16.11 -28.53
CA ALA A 55 0.74 -14.82 -28.14
C ALA A 55 1.79 -13.70 -28.15
N ALA A 56 3.01 -13.96 -27.65
CA ALA A 56 4.10 -12.99 -27.67
C ALA A 56 4.58 -12.67 -29.11
N ILE A 57 4.56 -13.64 -30.02
CA ILE A 57 4.86 -13.39 -31.44
C ILE A 57 3.82 -12.43 -32.03
N LEU A 58 2.53 -12.67 -31.82
CA LEU A 58 1.46 -11.82 -32.34
C LEU A 58 1.53 -10.40 -31.78
N GLU A 59 1.77 -10.24 -30.47
CA GLU A 59 1.92 -8.92 -29.85
C GLU A 59 3.15 -8.16 -30.35
N LEU A 60 4.25 -8.85 -30.72
CA LEU A 60 5.40 -8.20 -31.35
C LEU A 60 5.08 -7.75 -32.78
N LEU A 61 4.32 -8.55 -33.54
CA LEU A 61 3.87 -8.19 -34.89
C LEU A 61 2.92 -6.99 -34.87
N GLU A 62 2.00 -6.94 -33.91
CA GLU A 62 1.11 -5.78 -33.68
C GLU A 62 1.91 -4.49 -33.46
N ARG A 63 3.03 -4.59 -32.76
CA ARG A 63 3.96 -3.47 -32.50
C ARG A 63 4.90 -3.16 -33.67
N GLY A 64 4.77 -3.86 -34.81
CA GLY A 64 5.65 -3.72 -35.97
C GLY A 64 7.08 -4.21 -35.74
N GLN A 65 7.29 -5.11 -34.77
CA GLN A 65 8.60 -5.63 -34.39
C GLN A 65 8.86 -7.02 -34.96
N VAL A 66 10.12 -7.33 -35.26
CA VAL A 66 10.54 -8.67 -35.71
C VAL A 66 10.57 -9.62 -34.49
N PRO A 67 9.79 -10.72 -34.48
CA PRO A 67 9.64 -11.60 -33.32
C PRO A 67 10.84 -12.54 -33.11
N THR A 68 11.96 -11.99 -32.67
CA THR A 68 13.17 -12.78 -32.34
C THR A 68 13.00 -13.51 -31.00
N MET A 69 13.67 -14.67 -30.81
CA MET A 69 13.62 -15.41 -29.54
C MET A 69 13.97 -14.58 -28.30
N PRO A 70 14.99 -13.68 -28.31
CA PRO A 70 15.23 -12.77 -27.20
C PRO A 70 14.05 -11.82 -26.93
N ALA A 71 13.49 -11.19 -27.98
CA ALA A 71 12.35 -10.28 -27.84
C ALA A 71 11.10 -10.98 -27.30
N ILE A 72 10.82 -12.20 -27.79
CA ILE A 72 9.73 -13.06 -27.31
C ILE A 72 9.92 -13.36 -25.82
N ARG A 73 11.09 -13.86 -25.42
CA ARG A 73 11.38 -14.18 -24.01
C ARG A 73 11.23 -12.95 -23.11
N THR A 74 11.75 -11.81 -23.54
CA THR A 74 11.60 -10.54 -22.82
C THR A 74 10.13 -10.15 -22.69
N LEU A 75 9.35 -10.25 -23.77
CA LEU A 75 7.93 -9.88 -23.75
C LEU A 75 7.10 -10.82 -22.86
N ILE A 76 7.38 -12.12 -22.88
CA ILE A 76 6.73 -13.09 -21.98
C ILE A 76 6.97 -12.70 -20.53
N VAL A 77 8.23 -12.43 -20.14
CA VAL A 77 8.56 -12.02 -18.77
C VAL A 77 7.88 -10.69 -18.43
N GLN A 78 7.87 -9.71 -19.33
CA GLN A 78 7.20 -8.43 -19.11
C GLN A 78 5.68 -8.60 -18.92
N ASN A 79 5.05 -9.47 -19.69
CA ASN A 79 3.62 -9.77 -19.59
C ASN A 79 3.28 -10.47 -18.28
N GLU A 80 4.11 -11.42 -17.83
CA GLU A 80 3.96 -12.05 -16.52
C GLU A 80 4.09 -11.02 -15.39
N MET A 81 5.09 -10.13 -15.46
CA MET A 81 5.27 -9.04 -14.50
C MET A 81 4.07 -8.08 -14.49
N ARG A 82 3.55 -7.71 -15.67
CA ARG A 82 2.35 -6.86 -15.82
C ARG A 82 1.12 -7.53 -15.23
N GLY A 83 0.88 -8.80 -15.55
CA GLY A 83 -0.23 -9.57 -15.03
C GLY A 83 -0.19 -9.73 -13.50
N GLU A 84 0.99 -9.95 -12.93
CA GLU A 84 1.14 -10.00 -11.47
C GLU A 84 0.94 -8.62 -10.82
N ALA A 85 1.44 -7.55 -11.44
CA ALA A 85 1.19 -6.19 -10.95
C ALA A 85 -0.31 -5.85 -10.95
N GLU A 86 -1.04 -6.16 -12.02
CA GLU A 86 -2.50 -5.98 -12.11
C GLU A 86 -3.25 -6.87 -11.11
N ARG A 87 -2.78 -8.09 -10.86
CA ARG A 87 -3.32 -8.97 -9.83
C ARG A 87 -3.14 -8.34 -8.45
N ILE A 88 -1.94 -7.92 -8.09
CA ILE A 88 -1.64 -7.23 -6.83
C ILE A 88 -2.49 -5.97 -6.68
N GLU A 89 -2.64 -5.18 -7.74
CA GLU A 89 -3.46 -3.97 -7.72
C GLU A 89 -4.93 -4.29 -7.43
N ARG A 90 -5.49 -5.33 -8.08
CA ARG A 90 -6.86 -5.81 -7.80
C ARG A 90 -7.04 -6.27 -6.36
N LEU A 91 -6.09 -7.05 -5.83
CA LEU A 91 -6.10 -7.49 -4.43
C LEU A 91 -6.01 -6.28 -3.49
N GLY A 92 -5.16 -5.31 -3.82
CA GLY A 92 -5.04 -4.03 -3.14
C GLY A 92 -6.37 -3.26 -3.11
N ARG A 93 -7.11 -3.19 -4.22
CA ARG A 93 -8.42 -2.53 -4.25
C ARG A 93 -9.45 -3.24 -3.37
N ARG A 94 -9.46 -4.58 -3.33
CA ARG A 94 -10.32 -5.35 -2.41
C ARG A 94 -9.98 -5.08 -0.95
N ALA A 95 -8.69 -5.16 -0.62
CA ALA A 95 -8.20 -4.87 0.73
C ALA A 95 -8.58 -3.46 1.20
N GLN A 96 -8.54 -2.46 0.31
CA GLN A 96 -8.91 -1.08 0.63
C GLN A 96 -10.39 -0.93 1.01
N ARG A 97 -11.30 -1.74 0.43
CA ARG A 97 -12.73 -1.69 0.76
C ARG A 97 -13.02 -2.21 2.17
N SER A 98 -12.20 -3.14 2.65
CA SER A 98 -12.32 -3.75 3.98
C SER A 98 -11.31 -3.17 4.98
N ILE A 99 -10.78 -1.95 4.72
CA ILE A 99 -9.69 -1.39 5.52
C ILE A 99 -10.07 -1.15 6.99
N ASP A 100 -11.35 -0.92 7.28
CA ASP A 100 -11.80 -0.73 8.66
C ASP A 100 -11.83 -2.05 9.44
N ASP A 101 -12.18 -3.17 8.80
CA ASP A 101 -12.12 -4.50 9.42
C ASP A 101 -10.67 -4.89 9.69
N PHE A 102 -9.81 -4.74 8.68
CA PHE A 102 -8.36 -4.96 8.82
C PHE A 102 -7.76 -4.06 9.88
N GLY A 103 -8.03 -2.76 9.82
CA GLY A 103 -7.49 -1.78 10.74
C GLY A 103 -7.90 -2.04 12.18
N ARG A 104 -9.17 -2.40 12.42
CA ARG A 104 -9.67 -2.75 13.75
C ARG A 104 -8.93 -3.95 14.32
N LEU A 105 -8.81 -5.04 13.57
CA LEU A 105 -8.13 -6.26 14.03
C LEU A 105 -6.63 -6.01 14.24
N LEU A 106 -5.96 -5.30 13.31
CA LEU A 106 -4.56 -4.91 13.46
C LEU A 106 -4.32 -4.11 14.74
N ALA A 107 -5.19 -3.13 15.02
CA ALA A 107 -5.08 -2.29 16.20
C ALA A 107 -5.32 -3.09 17.49
N GLN A 108 -6.30 -3.99 17.48
CA GLN A 108 -6.58 -4.88 18.61
C GLN A 108 -5.38 -5.78 18.91
N LEU A 109 -4.89 -6.54 17.92
CA LEU A 109 -3.73 -7.43 18.09
C LEU A 109 -2.49 -6.66 18.55
N THR A 110 -2.28 -5.46 18.00
CA THR A 110 -1.17 -4.59 18.41
C THR A 110 -1.32 -4.14 19.86
N HIS A 111 -2.52 -3.75 20.28
CA HIS A 111 -2.79 -3.34 21.65
C HIS A 111 -2.57 -4.49 22.64
N GLU A 112 -3.10 -5.66 22.34
CA GLU A 112 -2.91 -6.89 23.14
C GLU A 112 -1.42 -7.24 23.24
N TYR A 113 -0.67 -7.12 22.15
CA TYR A 113 0.77 -7.38 22.15
C TYR A 113 1.52 -6.43 23.10
N TRP A 114 1.19 -5.13 23.09
CA TRP A 114 1.77 -4.16 24.04
C TRP A 114 1.45 -4.53 25.49
N VAL A 115 0.21 -4.88 25.79
CA VAL A 115 -0.21 -5.28 27.15
C VAL A 115 0.58 -6.49 27.65
N MET A 116 0.89 -7.44 26.77
CA MET A 116 1.62 -8.65 27.14
C MET A 116 3.15 -8.50 27.20
N ASN A 117 3.73 -7.61 26.38
CA ASN A 117 5.19 -7.59 26.15
C ASN A 117 5.87 -6.27 26.56
N ASP A 118 5.10 -5.23 26.92
CA ASP A 118 5.58 -3.87 27.20
C ASP A 118 6.42 -3.25 26.05
N VAL A 119 6.25 -3.79 24.85
CA VAL A 119 6.89 -3.34 23.61
C VAL A 119 5.97 -3.63 22.44
N GLY A 120 6.07 -2.85 21.36
CA GLY A 120 5.25 -3.05 20.18
C GLY A 120 5.68 -4.27 19.36
N PRO A 121 4.76 -4.84 18.57
CA PRO A 121 5.08 -5.87 17.62
C PRO A 121 5.83 -5.31 16.41
N THR A 122 6.54 -6.19 15.69
CA THR A 122 6.96 -5.91 14.32
C THR A 122 5.78 -6.09 13.36
N ARG A 123 5.89 -5.53 12.15
CA ARG A 123 4.89 -5.75 11.09
C ARG A 123 4.69 -7.24 10.78
N ARG A 124 5.76 -8.04 10.89
CA ARG A 124 5.68 -9.48 10.63
C ARG A 124 4.87 -10.18 11.70
N ASP A 125 5.11 -9.85 12.98
CA ASP A 125 4.46 -10.50 14.12
C ASP A 125 2.95 -10.42 14.03
N ILE A 126 2.41 -9.25 13.68
CA ILE A 126 0.95 -9.05 13.57
C ILE A 126 0.35 -9.56 12.26
N LEU A 127 1.01 -9.35 11.12
CA LEU A 127 0.45 -9.72 9.80
C LEU A 127 0.42 -11.24 9.57
N HIS A 128 1.21 -12.01 10.31
CA HIS A 128 1.29 -13.47 10.21
C HIS A 128 0.57 -14.19 11.34
N THR A 129 -0.23 -13.48 12.14
CA THR A 129 -1.11 -14.14 13.12
C THR A 129 -2.26 -14.85 12.40
N ASP A 130 -2.73 -15.96 12.96
CA ASP A 130 -3.82 -16.75 12.37
C ASP A 130 -5.10 -15.91 12.13
N PRO A 131 -5.59 -15.09 13.09
CA PRO A 131 -6.76 -14.25 12.84
C PRO A 131 -6.53 -13.28 11.68
N MET A 132 -5.29 -12.85 11.48
CA MET A 132 -4.97 -11.90 10.44
C MET A 132 -4.95 -12.54 9.04
N LEU A 133 -4.35 -13.72 8.95
CA LEU A 133 -4.32 -14.52 7.73
C LEU A 133 -5.72 -14.98 7.32
N GLU A 134 -6.56 -15.36 8.28
CA GLU A 134 -7.97 -15.71 8.05
C GLU A 134 -8.75 -14.54 7.45
N LEU A 135 -8.68 -13.35 8.06
CA LEU A 135 -9.40 -12.19 7.53
C LEU A 135 -8.89 -11.77 6.13
N ILE A 136 -7.58 -11.91 5.86
CA ILE A 136 -7.03 -11.65 4.53
C ILE A 136 -7.64 -12.61 3.51
N ARG A 137 -7.69 -13.91 3.84
CA ARG A 137 -8.27 -14.94 2.98
C ARG A 137 -9.74 -14.67 2.70
N GLU A 138 -10.52 -14.31 3.73
CA GLU A 138 -11.95 -14.00 3.61
C GLU A 138 -12.24 -12.77 2.75
N ARG A 139 -11.48 -11.68 2.95
CA ARG A 139 -11.81 -10.37 2.33
C ARG A 139 -11.11 -10.13 1.00
N VAL A 140 -9.98 -10.77 0.76
CA VAL A 140 -9.14 -10.52 -0.42
C VAL A 140 -9.08 -11.76 -1.32
N GLY A 141 -9.00 -12.95 -0.72
CA GLY A 141 -8.85 -14.24 -1.38
C GLY A 141 -7.54 -14.92 -0.97
N ASP A 142 -7.24 -16.05 -1.61
CA ASP A 142 -6.02 -16.81 -1.29
C ASP A 142 -4.76 -16.10 -1.78
N ILE A 143 -3.82 -15.89 -0.85
CA ILE A 143 -2.59 -15.12 -1.05
C ILE A 143 -1.50 -15.80 -0.25
N THR A 144 -0.33 -15.95 -0.86
CA THR A 144 0.84 -16.48 -0.17
C THR A 144 1.26 -15.52 0.97
N PRO A 145 1.67 -16.02 2.15
CA PRO A 145 2.05 -15.17 3.28
C PRO A 145 3.10 -14.10 2.90
N ASN A 146 4.07 -14.47 2.06
CA ASN A 146 5.11 -13.55 1.57
C ASN A 146 4.58 -12.40 0.70
N ALA A 147 3.40 -12.56 0.09
CA ALA A 147 2.78 -11.54 -0.74
C ALA A 147 1.90 -10.56 0.04
N VAL A 148 1.61 -10.82 1.32
CA VAL A 148 0.78 -9.95 2.18
C VAL A 148 1.33 -8.51 2.27
N LYS A 149 2.67 -8.36 2.22
CA LYS A 149 3.33 -7.04 2.20
C LYS A 149 2.87 -6.15 1.03
N HIS A 150 2.47 -6.74 -0.10
CA HIS A 150 2.02 -6.00 -1.28
C HIS A 150 0.60 -5.47 -1.18
N LEU A 151 -0.13 -5.81 -0.11
CA LEU A 151 -1.47 -5.27 0.16
C LEU A 151 -1.44 -3.89 0.82
N TRP A 152 -0.26 -3.44 1.29
CA TRP A 152 -0.07 -2.15 1.97
C TRP A 152 -1.05 -1.94 3.14
N LEU A 153 -1.43 -3.02 3.83
CA LEU A 153 -2.44 -2.97 4.90
C LEU A 153 -2.00 -2.06 6.04
N ILE A 154 -0.74 -2.14 6.44
CA ILE A 154 -0.16 -1.34 7.52
C ILE A 154 -0.23 0.16 7.19
N GLU A 155 0.24 0.55 6.01
CA GLU A 155 0.25 1.95 5.58
C GLU A 155 -1.18 2.50 5.44
N ARG A 156 -2.11 1.69 4.93
CA ARG A 156 -3.52 2.09 4.79
C ARG A 156 -4.21 2.19 6.14
N ALA A 157 -3.98 1.24 7.04
CA ALA A 157 -4.54 1.27 8.40
C ALA A 157 -3.97 2.44 9.20
N GLN A 158 -2.68 2.77 9.03
CA GLN A 158 -2.07 3.96 9.61
C GLN A 158 -2.72 5.25 9.09
N ARG A 159 -2.90 5.38 7.77
CA ARG A 159 -3.58 6.56 7.17
C ARG A 159 -5.02 6.69 7.65
N ALA A 160 -5.72 5.57 7.80
CA ALA A 160 -7.07 5.56 8.37
C ALA A 160 -7.07 5.91 9.88
N GLY A 161 -5.93 5.80 10.58
CA GLY A 161 -5.79 6.13 11.99
C GLY A 161 -6.09 4.98 12.94
N TRP A 162 -6.11 3.74 12.43
CA TRP A 162 -6.28 2.53 13.23
C TRP A 162 -5.02 2.13 14.00
N ILE A 163 -3.85 2.37 13.42
CA ILE A 163 -2.54 2.09 14.02
C ILE A 163 -1.59 3.28 13.85
N ALA A 164 -0.47 3.28 14.58
CA ALA A 164 0.64 4.20 14.36
C ALA A 164 1.99 3.50 14.56
N TYR A 165 3.02 3.99 13.90
CA TYR A 165 4.40 3.58 14.06
C TYR A 165 5.31 4.75 13.68
N ASN A 166 6.55 4.75 14.17
CA ASN A 166 7.60 5.70 13.81
C ASN A 166 8.82 4.94 13.23
N ALA A 167 9.97 5.61 13.15
CA ALA A 167 11.21 5.01 12.65
C ALA A 167 11.85 4.03 13.65
N GLU A 168 11.44 4.05 14.92
CA GLU A 168 11.98 3.16 15.94
C GLU A 168 11.48 1.73 15.70
N PRO A 169 12.36 0.72 15.82
CA PRO A 169 11.95 -0.68 15.79
C PRO A 169 10.87 -0.94 16.85
N ARG A 170 9.91 -1.80 16.52
CA ARG A 170 8.88 -2.23 17.47
C ARG A 170 8.03 -1.10 18.07
N SER A 171 7.89 0.01 17.34
CA SER A 171 7.05 1.16 17.73
C SER A 171 5.57 1.02 17.37
N LEU A 172 5.19 -0.07 16.68
CA LEU A 172 3.83 -0.24 16.19
C LEU A 172 2.83 -0.26 17.35
N CYS A 173 1.87 0.65 17.38
CA CYS A 173 0.87 0.76 18.44
C CYS A 173 -0.55 0.96 17.86
N ALA A 174 -1.56 0.72 18.68
CA ALA A 174 -2.94 1.05 18.34
C ALA A 174 -3.10 2.57 18.18
N GLY A 175 -3.85 2.99 17.17
CA GLY A 175 -4.04 4.39 16.81
C GLY A 175 -5.32 4.97 17.40
N ARG A 176 -5.55 6.24 17.11
CA ARG A 176 -6.73 6.99 17.59
C ARG A 176 -8.06 6.26 17.36
N ARG A 177 -8.31 5.75 16.15
CA ARG A 177 -9.62 5.15 15.81
C ARG A 177 -9.94 3.97 16.71
N PHE A 178 -8.94 3.17 17.08
CA PHE A 178 -9.12 2.07 18.01
C PHE A 178 -9.62 2.55 19.39
N HIS A 179 -8.93 3.52 19.99
CA HIS A 179 -9.30 4.03 21.32
C HIS A 179 -10.64 4.79 21.32
N SER A 180 -10.90 5.55 20.26
CA SER A 180 -12.09 6.41 20.14
C SER A 180 -13.35 5.69 19.65
N ALA A 181 -13.23 4.50 19.04
CA ALA A 181 -14.35 3.76 18.47
C ALA A 181 -15.50 3.55 19.47
N LYS A 182 -15.17 3.23 20.73
CA LYS A 182 -16.17 3.02 21.81
C LYS A 182 -16.95 4.27 22.20
N TYR A 183 -16.45 5.47 21.91
CA TYR A 183 -17.10 6.73 22.28
C TYR A 183 -17.99 7.29 21.14
N GLY A 184 -17.82 6.81 19.91
CA GLY A 184 -18.62 7.23 18.75
C GLY A 184 -18.68 8.76 18.62
N ASN A 185 -19.90 9.30 18.50
CA ASN A 185 -20.15 10.73 18.30
C ASN A 185 -19.89 11.62 19.54
N ARG A 186 -19.53 11.03 20.70
CA ARG A 186 -19.20 11.81 21.92
C ARG A 186 -17.86 12.53 21.81
N VAL A 187 -16.99 12.06 20.91
CA VAL A 187 -15.70 12.69 20.61
C VAL A 187 -15.61 13.08 19.14
N SER A 188 -14.67 13.95 18.81
CA SER A 188 -14.47 14.42 17.44
C SER A 188 -14.14 13.26 16.50
N LEU A 189 -14.77 13.22 15.33
CA LEU A 189 -14.48 12.25 14.28
C LEU A 189 -13.56 12.82 13.19
N ARG A 190 -12.88 13.94 13.48
CA ARG A 190 -11.93 14.54 12.53
C ARG A 190 -10.78 13.57 12.21
N PRO A 191 -10.17 13.70 11.01
CA PRO A 191 -9.03 12.87 10.63
C PRO A 191 -7.88 12.92 11.66
N VAL A 192 -7.15 11.83 11.78
CA VAL A 192 -6.09 11.64 12.79
C VAL A 192 -5.04 12.76 12.77
N ASN A 193 -4.69 13.27 11.58
CA ASN A 193 -3.73 14.37 11.44
C ASN A 193 -4.30 15.70 11.93
N THR A 194 -5.59 15.98 11.67
CA THR A 194 -6.26 17.17 12.18
C THR A 194 -6.30 17.17 13.70
N ILE A 195 -6.61 16.02 14.30
CA ILE A 195 -6.60 15.86 15.76
C ILE A 195 -5.20 16.10 16.32
N GLY A 196 -4.17 15.50 15.71
CA GLY A 196 -2.78 15.70 16.13
C GLY A 196 -2.34 17.16 16.08
N SER A 197 -2.72 17.88 15.02
CA SER A 197 -2.49 19.33 14.91
C SER A 197 -3.24 20.12 15.98
N LEU A 198 -4.51 19.79 16.27
CA LEU A 198 -5.27 20.43 17.35
C LEU A 198 -4.61 20.24 18.72
N VAL A 199 -4.13 19.02 19.01
CA VAL A 199 -3.36 18.73 20.23
C VAL A 199 -2.12 19.61 20.29
N ALA A 200 -1.28 19.61 19.25
CA ALA A 200 -0.06 20.42 19.22
C ALA A 200 -0.33 21.91 19.43
N SER A 201 -1.35 22.47 18.75
CA SER A 201 -1.73 23.88 18.89
C SER A 201 -2.27 24.22 20.26
N PHE A 202 -3.01 23.31 20.90
CA PHE A 202 -3.48 23.51 22.26
C PHE A 202 -2.34 23.51 23.27
N LEU A 203 -1.42 22.55 23.16
CA LEU A 203 -0.26 22.44 24.05
C LEU A 203 0.64 23.67 23.94
N ASP A 204 0.90 24.13 22.72
CA ASP A 204 1.70 25.34 22.46
C ASP A 204 1.03 26.60 23.04
N ARG A 205 -0.25 26.81 22.70
CA ARG A 205 -1.02 27.96 23.20
C ARG A 205 -1.08 27.98 24.73
N HIS A 206 -1.40 26.85 25.36
CA HIS A 206 -1.46 26.78 26.81
C HIS A 206 -0.09 27.08 27.44
N HIS A 207 1.00 26.58 26.86
CA HIS A 207 2.34 26.89 27.34
C HIS A 207 2.67 28.39 27.20
N THR A 208 2.34 29.01 26.07
CA THR A 208 2.55 30.45 25.84
C THR A 208 1.72 31.32 26.79
N GLU A 209 0.46 30.97 27.02
CA GLU A 209 -0.47 31.76 27.85
C GLU A 209 -0.25 31.57 29.35
N GLN A 210 0.07 30.35 29.79
CA GLN A 210 0.15 29.99 31.22
C GLN A 210 1.60 29.79 31.71
N GLY A 211 2.59 29.92 30.82
CA GLY A 211 4.01 29.71 31.13
C GLY A 211 4.39 28.25 31.44
N ARG A 212 3.46 27.29 31.29
CA ARG A 212 3.68 25.87 31.65
C ARG A 212 2.83 24.90 30.83
N PRO A 213 3.29 23.65 30.63
CA PRO A 213 2.48 22.62 29.98
C PRO A 213 1.17 22.34 30.74
N PRO A 214 0.07 22.02 30.05
CA PRO A 214 -1.19 21.67 30.69
C PRO A 214 -1.09 20.31 31.39
N ARG A 215 -1.91 20.12 32.44
CA ARG A 215 -2.17 18.78 32.97
C ARG A 215 -3.00 17.97 31.97
N TRP A 216 -2.91 16.65 32.04
CA TRP A 216 -3.73 15.74 31.21
C TRP A 216 -5.23 15.99 31.33
N SER A 217 -5.71 16.33 32.53
CA SER A 217 -7.12 16.66 32.76
C SER A 217 -7.54 17.90 31.97
N VAL A 218 -6.72 18.94 31.95
CA VAL A 218 -6.95 20.17 31.19
C VAL A 218 -7.00 19.86 29.70
N LEU A 219 -6.02 19.10 29.19
CA LEU A 219 -6.01 18.67 27.79
C LEU A 219 -7.29 17.89 27.40
N ALA A 220 -7.74 16.96 28.25
CA ALA A 220 -8.94 16.18 27.97
C ALA A 220 -10.23 17.02 28.01
N HIS A 221 -10.34 17.93 28.98
CA HIS A 221 -11.58 18.67 29.22
C HIS A 221 -11.71 19.90 28.35
N ASP A 222 -10.63 20.56 27.96
CA ASP A 222 -10.70 21.88 27.30
C ASP A 222 -10.45 21.79 25.80
N LEU A 223 -9.77 20.74 25.32
CA LEU A 223 -9.53 20.59 23.89
C LEU A 223 -10.82 20.25 23.14
N ARG A 224 -11.14 21.10 22.15
CA ARG A 224 -12.27 20.97 21.24
C ARG A 224 -11.84 21.04 19.78
N ASP A 225 -12.60 20.38 18.91
CA ASP A 225 -12.51 20.61 17.47
C ASP A 225 -13.19 21.95 17.07
N ASP A 226 -13.08 22.28 15.80
CA ASP A 226 -13.67 23.49 15.19
C ASP A 226 -15.20 23.52 15.24
N ARG A 227 -15.86 22.41 15.61
CA ARG A 227 -17.30 22.30 15.83
C ARG A 227 -17.66 22.25 17.32
N GLY A 228 -16.72 22.56 18.21
CA GLY A 228 -16.94 22.53 19.66
C GLY A 228 -17.06 21.12 20.25
N ARG A 229 -16.73 20.05 19.51
CA ARG A 229 -16.77 18.68 20.03
C ARG A 229 -15.50 18.33 20.79
N ARG A 230 -15.63 17.55 21.86
CA ARG A 230 -14.48 17.07 22.64
C ARG A 230 -13.55 16.24 21.78
N VAL A 231 -12.23 16.45 21.89
CA VAL A 231 -11.26 15.60 21.19
C VAL A 231 -11.08 14.25 21.91
N PHE A 232 -11.11 14.30 23.25
CA PHE A 232 -11.03 13.16 24.16
C PHE A 232 -12.30 13.10 25.01
N ASN A 233 -12.72 11.90 25.41
CA ASN A 233 -13.90 11.72 26.25
C ASN A 233 -13.64 12.23 27.68
N ASP A 234 -12.50 11.83 28.25
CA ASP A 234 -12.06 12.10 29.61
C ASP A 234 -10.52 11.96 29.74
N THR A 235 -10.00 12.13 30.96
CA THR A 235 -8.57 12.00 31.25
C THR A 235 -8.03 10.59 31.01
N ALA A 236 -8.83 9.54 31.23
CA ALA A 236 -8.41 8.16 31.01
C ALA A 236 -8.27 7.87 29.51
N ASP A 237 -9.18 8.41 28.69
CA ASP A 237 -9.12 8.32 27.23
C ASP A 237 -7.86 9.00 26.66
N VAL A 238 -7.54 10.23 27.10
CA VAL A 238 -6.32 10.90 26.62
C VAL A 238 -5.05 10.13 27.03
N ARG A 239 -5.04 9.53 28.24
CA ARG A 239 -3.92 8.70 28.70
C ARG A 239 -3.83 7.39 27.92
N ALA A 240 -4.95 6.73 27.61
CA ALA A 240 -4.96 5.56 26.73
C ALA A 240 -4.43 5.90 25.32
N GLN A 241 -4.69 7.12 24.84
CA GLN A 241 -4.21 7.62 23.56
C GLN A 241 -2.78 8.20 23.60
N GLN A 242 -2.14 8.26 24.76
CA GLN A 242 -0.78 8.80 24.92
C GLN A 242 0.22 8.07 24.03
N GLN A 243 0.19 6.73 24.03
CA GLN A 243 1.12 5.92 23.23
C GLN A 243 1.03 6.32 21.75
N TRP A 244 -0.18 6.36 21.20
CA TRP A 244 -0.41 6.82 19.82
C TRP A 244 0.11 8.23 19.57
N LEU A 245 -0.21 9.19 20.44
CA LEU A 245 0.18 10.59 20.26
C LEU A 245 1.71 10.79 20.30
N THR A 246 2.39 10.05 21.17
CA THR A 246 3.86 10.05 21.28
C THR A 246 4.49 9.34 20.08
N THR A 247 4.06 8.12 19.74
CA THR A 247 4.56 7.38 18.57
C THR A 247 4.35 8.17 17.27
N ALA A 248 3.21 8.83 17.11
CA ALA A 248 2.94 9.67 15.94
C ALA A 248 3.62 11.06 15.98
N GLU A 249 4.42 11.32 17.03
CA GLU A 249 5.19 12.54 17.29
C GLU A 249 4.35 13.83 17.44
N TRP A 250 3.05 13.70 17.71
CA TRP A 250 2.17 14.85 17.92
C TRP A 250 2.42 15.51 19.27
N LEU A 251 2.71 14.71 20.29
CA LEU A 251 3.16 15.17 21.60
C LEU A 251 4.46 14.47 22.00
N ALA A 252 5.13 15.05 22.98
CA ALA A 252 6.18 14.42 23.77
C ALA A 252 5.86 14.64 25.26
N LEU A 253 6.63 14.02 26.15
CA LEU A 253 6.49 14.20 27.60
C LEU A 253 7.67 14.99 28.13
N ALA A 254 7.39 16.00 28.94
CA ALA A 254 8.36 16.69 29.78
C ALA A 254 7.84 16.61 31.22
N ASP A 255 8.57 15.92 32.11
CA ASP A 255 8.16 15.68 33.49
C ASP A 255 6.73 15.10 33.62
N ASP A 256 6.41 14.08 32.81
CA ASP A 256 5.07 13.45 32.66
C ASP A 256 3.94 14.40 32.18
N LEU A 257 4.26 15.63 31.79
CA LEU A 257 3.30 16.56 31.19
C LEU A 257 3.40 16.58 29.65
N PRO A 258 2.27 16.68 28.95
CA PRO A 258 2.25 16.73 27.50
C PRO A 258 2.80 18.07 26.97
N VAL A 259 3.76 17.99 26.07
CA VAL A 259 4.32 19.12 25.31
C VAL A 259 4.25 18.84 23.81
N PRO A 260 4.30 19.86 22.93
CA PRO A 260 4.30 19.62 21.49
C PRO A 260 5.50 18.75 21.06
N GLY A 261 5.22 17.63 20.39
CA GLY A 261 6.23 16.71 19.86
C GLY A 261 6.85 17.22 18.55
N PRO A 262 7.87 16.54 17.99
CA PRO A 262 8.56 16.98 16.78
C PRO A 262 7.63 17.24 15.59
N ARG A 263 6.68 16.34 15.34
CA ARG A 263 5.68 16.52 14.28
C ARG A 263 4.68 17.61 14.62
N GLY A 264 4.28 17.71 15.89
CA GLY A 264 3.45 18.81 16.39
C GLY A 264 4.08 20.17 16.11
N ARG A 265 5.34 20.37 16.51
CA ARG A 265 6.10 21.60 16.26
C ARG A 265 6.22 21.94 14.77
N ARG A 266 6.49 20.94 13.92
CA ARG A 266 6.50 21.12 12.45
C ARG A 266 5.14 21.54 11.89
N ALA A 267 4.03 21.11 12.50
CA ALA A 267 2.70 21.53 12.09
C ALA A 267 2.39 22.98 12.50
N LEU A 268 2.92 23.44 13.63
CA LEU A 268 2.75 24.82 14.11
C LEU A 268 3.49 25.84 13.24
N THR A 269 4.68 25.50 12.75
CA THR A 269 5.46 26.39 11.87
C THR A 269 4.89 26.49 10.47
N ARG A 270 4.15 25.48 10.01
CA ARG A 270 3.40 25.51 8.75
C ARG A 270 2.14 26.37 8.92
N LYS A 271 2.28 27.69 8.77
CA LYS A 271 1.13 28.60 8.64
C LYS A 271 0.16 28.04 7.57
N PRO A 272 -1.15 27.96 7.84
CA PRO A 272 -2.11 27.69 6.78
C PRO A 272 -1.99 28.82 5.76
N ARG A 273 -1.73 28.49 4.49
CA ARG A 273 -1.99 29.44 3.40
C ARG A 273 -3.48 29.76 3.47
N ARG A 274 -3.79 31.01 3.81
CA ARG A 274 -5.14 31.56 3.74
C ARG A 274 -5.62 31.54 2.30
#